data_AF-A0A3C1YR63-F1
#
_entry.id   AF-A0A3C1YR63-F1
#
_cell.length_a   1.000
_cell.length_b   1.000
_cell.length_c   1.000
_cell.angle_alpha   90.00
_cell.angle_beta   90.00
_cell.angle_gamma   90.00
#
_symmetry.space_group_name_H-M   'P 1'
#
loop_
_entity.id
_entity.type
_entity.pdbx_description
1 polymer ?
#
loop_
_entity_poly.entity_id
_entity_poly.type
_entity_poly.pdbx_seq_one_letter_code
_entity_poly.pdbx_strand_id
1 'polypeptide(L)' 'MREVGLTPKGIQYTGGSDANSYNGKGIPAINIGTGAQKPHSFEEFILIEDLIKSTEIAIALIQEN' A
#
# COMPACT_ATOMS: atom_id res chain seq x y z
N MET A 1 -4.69 -6.43 7.72
CA MET A 1 -3.97 -7.30 6.74
C MET A 1 -4.28 -8.80 6.89
N ARG A 2 -4.00 -9.40 8.05
CA ARG A 2 -4.36 -10.82 8.29
C ARG A 2 -5.87 -11.04 8.23
N GLU A 3 -6.64 -10.07 8.70
CA GLU A 3 -8.10 -10.05 8.64
C GLU A 3 -8.66 -10.11 7.21
N VAL A 4 -7.90 -9.63 6.21
CA VAL A 4 -8.29 -9.68 4.79
C VAL A 4 -7.66 -10.87 4.04
N GLY A 5 -7.10 -11.83 4.78
CA GLY A 5 -6.49 -13.05 4.26
C GLY A 5 -5.08 -12.88 3.68
N LEU A 6 -4.39 -11.77 3.97
CA LEU A 6 -3.04 -11.51 3.48
C LEU A 6 -1.98 -11.66 4.56
N THR A 7 -0.79 -12.14 4.16
CA THR A 7 0.40 -12.13 5.01
C THR A 7 1.20 -10.86 4.74
N PRO A 8 1.34 -9.92 5.72
CA PRO A 8 2.13 -8.71 5.52
C PRO A 8 3.59 -9.05 5.27
N LYS A 9 4.21 -8.37 4.30
CA LYS A 9 5.65 -8.45 4.04
C LYS A 9 6.23 -7.05 4.00
N GLY A 10 6.97 -6.69 5.05
CA GLY A 10 7.74 -5.45 5.06
C GLY A 10 8.88 -5.53 4.05
N ILE A 11 9.06 -4.47 3.27
CA ILE A 11 10.21 -4.30 2.39
C ILE A 11 10.80 -2.91 2.60
N GLN A 12 12.11 -2.78 2.38
CA GLN A 12 12.74 -1.48 2.27
C GLN A 12 12.67 -1.02 0.82
N TYR A 13 12.00 0.11 0.59
CA TYR A 13 11.98 0.77 -0.71
C TYR A 13 13.09 1.82 -0.77
N THR A 14 13.84 1.87 -1.87
CA THR A 14 14.99 2.76 -2.05
C THR A 14 14.66 4.09 -2.75
N GLY A 15 13.42 4.28 -3.19
CA GLY A 15 12.94 5.55 -3.75
C GLY A 15 12.24 6.44 -2.71
N GLY A 16 11.69 7.57 -3.16
CA GLY A 16 10.91 8.49 -2.34
C GLY A 16 9.41 8.40 -2.59
N SER A 17 8.62 8.64 -1.55
CA SER A 17 7.18 8.91 -1.62
C SER A 17 6.79 9.97 -0.59
N ASP A 18 5.51 10.36 -0.56
CA ASP A 18 4.99 11.29 0.45
C ASP A 18 5.15 10.76 1.88
N ALA A 19 5.26 9.44 2.07
CA ALA A 19 5.57 8.87 3.38
C ALA A 19 6.92 9.39 3.92
N ASN A 20 7.94 9.57 3.05
CA ASN A 20 9.21 10.17 3.48
C ASN A 20 9.02 11.61 3.96
N SER A 21 8.22 12.41 3.24
CA SER A 21 7.90 13.78 3.61
C SER A 21 7.12 13.88 4.93
N TYR A 22 6.15 12.98 5.15
CA TYR A 22 5.42 12.90 6.42
C TYR A 22 6.33 12.52 7.60
N ASN A 23 7.16 11.48 7.42
CA ASN A 23 8.10 11.07 8.47
C ASN A 23 9.10 12.19 8.80
N GLY A 24 9.60 12.92 7.78
CA GLY A 24 10.47 14.08 7.99
C GLY A 24 9.83 15.23 8.77
N LYS A 25 8.49 15.29 8.81
CA LYS A 25 7.70 16.25 9.61
C LYS A 25 7.26 15.68 10.97
N GLY A 26 7.74 14.49 11.35
CA GLY A 26 7.39 13.83 12.61
C GLY A 26 6.01 13.18 12.62
N ILE A 27 5.38 12.96 11.46
CA ILE A 27 4.13 12.22 11.32
C ILE A 27 4.48 10.80 10.86
N PRO A 28 4.33 9.76 11.71
CA PRO A 28 4.64 8.39 11.34
C PRO A 28 3.79 7.93 10.15
N ALA A 29 4.45 7.51 9.07
CA ALA A 29 3.77 7.09 7.84
C ALA A 29 4.51 5.93 7.16
N ILE A 30 3.75 5.01 6.54
CA ILE A 30 4.28 3.93 5.70
C ILE A 30 3.51 3.86 4.38
N ASN A 31 4.16 3.35 3.33
CA ASN A 31 3.46 2.98 2.10
C ASN A 31 2.81 1.60 2.25
N ILE A 32 1.67 1.42 1.59
CA ILE A 32 1.00 0.12 1.43
C ILE A 32 0.96 -0.20 -0.06
N GLY A 33 1.34 -1.43 -0.43
CA GLY A 33 1.26 -1.88 -1.81
C GLY A 33 -0.20 -2.02 -2.27
N THR A 34 -0.50 -1.53 -3.47
CA THR A 34 -1.84 -1.57 -4.08
C THR A 34 -2.03 -2.71 -5.09
N GLY A 35 -0.96 -3.44 -5.41
CA GLY A 35 -0.96 -4.46 -6.46
C GLY A 35 -0.76 -3.93 -7.89
N ALA A 36 -0.57 -2.62 -8.08
CA ALA A 36 -0.26 -2.03 -9.38
C ALA A 36 1.02 -2.64 -10.00
N GLN A 37 0.98 -2.88 -11.31
CA GLN A 37 2.04 -3.51 -12.09
C GLN A 37 2.54 -2.58 -13.19
N LYS A 38 3.85 -2.61 -13.44
CA LYS A 38 4.53 -1.81 -14.48
C LYS A 38 4.18 -0.31 -14.45
N PRO A 39 4.24 0.36 -13.27
CA PRO A 39 3.92 1.78 -13.16
C PRO A 39 4.79 2.62 -14.09
N HIS A 40 4.23 3.71 -14.63
CA HIS A 40 4.89 4.63 -15.57
C HIS A 40 5.24 4.00 -16.94
N SER A 41 4.43 3.05 -17.40
CA SER A 41 4.59 2.44 -18.72
C SER A 41 3.26 2.34 -19.47
N PHE A 42 3.31 2.12 -20.78
CA PHE A 42 2.11 1.82 -21.58
C PHE A 42 1.50 0.44 -21.28
N GLU A 43 2.19 -0.37 -20.49
CA GLU A 43 1.75 -1.69 -20.03
C GLU A 43 1.29 -1.65 -18.57
N GLU A 44 1.06 -0.46 -18.00
CA GLU A 44 0.61 -0.30 -16.62
C GLU A 44 -0.80 -0.90 -16.43
N PHE A 45 -0.96 -1.74 -15.40
CA PHE A 45 -2.24 -2.35 -15.06
C PHE A 45 -2.35 -2.69 -13.58
N ILE A 46 -3.55 -3.06 -13.16
CA ILE A 46 -3.85 -3.64 -11.85
C ILE A 46 -4.87 -4.77 -12.05
N LEU A 47 -4.76 -5.84 -11.26
CA LEU A 47 -5.78 -6.90 -11.25
C LEU A 47 -7.00 -6.43 -10.47
N ILE A 48 -8.20 -6.80 -10.91
CA ILE A 48 -9.45 -6.44 -10.22
C ILE A 48 -9.42 -6.96 -8.76
N GLU A 49 -8.86 -8.16 -8.55
CA GLU A 49 -8.71 -8.73 -7.20
C GLU A 49 -7.81 -7.89 -6.30
N ASP A 50 -6.72 -7.32 -6.82
CA ASP A 50 -5.81 -6.44 -6.06
C ASP A 50 -6.46 -5.10 -5.72
N LEU A 51 -7.27 -4.56 -6.64
CA LEU A 51 -8.03 -3.34 -6.38
C LEU A 51 -9.07 -3.53 -5.27
N ILE A 52 -9.81 -4.65 -5.32
CA ILE A 52 -10.76 -5.03 -4.27
C ILE A 52 -10.01 -5.23 -2.95
N LYS A 53 -8.91 -5.97 -2.96
CA LYS A 53 -8.10 -6.24 -1.77
C LYS A 53 -7.53 -4.95 -1.16
N SER A 54 -7.12 -3.98 -1.97
CA SER A 54 -6.67 -2.67 -1.52
C SER A 54 -7.77 -1.93 -0.74
N THR A 55 -9.02 -2.06 -1.18
CA THR A 55 -10.19 -1.47 -0.50
C THR A 55 -10.46 -2.17 0.84
N GLU A 56 -10.45 -3.50 0.85
CA GLU A 56 -10.61 -4.30 2.07
C GLU A 56 -9.52 -3.96 3.11
N ILE A 57 -8.27 -3.79 2.67
CA ILE A 57 -7.17 -3.35 3.53
C ILE A 57 -7.47 -1.99 4.17
N ALA A 58 -7.90 -1.01 3.37
CA ALA A 58 -8.19 0.34 3.86
C ALA A 58 -9.31 0.34 4.89
N ILE A 59 -10.39 -0.41 4.63
CA ILE A 59 -11.51 -0.57 5.58
C ILE A 59 -11.02 -1.21 6.89
N ALA A 60 -10.27 -2.31 6.79
CA ALA A 60 -9.75 -3.00 7.98
C ALA A 60 -8.88 -2.06 8.84
N LEU A 61 -7.98 -1.29 8.22
CA LEU A 61 -7.11 -0.35 8.95
C LEU A 61 -7.87 0.79 9.63
N ILE A 62 -8.99 1.25 9.06
CA ILE A 62 -9.82 2.30 9.66
C ILE A 62 -10.65 1.75 10.82
N GLN A 63 -11.04 0.48 10.75
CA GLN A 63 -11.86 -0.20 11.76
C GLN A 63 -11.04 -0.84 12.90
N GLU A 64 -9.73 -1.04 12.69
CA GLU A 64 -8.80 -1.54 13.69
C GLU A 64 -8.63 -0.49 14.80
N ASN A 65 -8.96 -0.86 16.05
CA ASN A 65 -8.88 0.00 17.24
C ASN A 65 -7.49 -0.03 17.87
#